data_AF-A0A0F9HSS6-F1
#
_entry.id   AF-A0A0F9HSS6-F1
#
_cell.length_a   1.000
_cell.length_b   1.000
_cell.length_c   1.000
_cell.angle_alpha   90.00
_cell.angle_beta   90.00
_cell.angle_gamma   90.00
#
_symmetry.space_group_name_H-M   'P 1'
#
loop_
_entity.id
_entity.type
_entity.pdbx_description
1 polymer ?
#
loop_
_entity_poly.entity_id
_entity_poly.type
_entity_poly.pdbx_seq_one_letter_code
_entity_poly.pdbx_strand_id
1 'polypeptide(L)'
;EKMAFPLPDKPSIAVLPFDNLSGDPEQDYIADGISDNIITALSYIPEMFVIARNSSFTYKGKPVKVQQVSEELGVRYILEGSVLKSGDKVRITAQLIDALTGGHIWSERFERDLKDLFKMLDEITLAITVSLQVKLTHGGQARMWFGSGVQDNTLSITTRIEGERISKYPFQFPIANTYKDINKKSAFYRYRPYNRLEGFA
;
A
#
# COMPACT_ATOMS: atom_id res chain seq x y z
N GLU A 1 24.57 0.08 -1.34
CA GLU A 1 24.51 -0.37 0.06
C GLU A 1 23.63 -1.60 0.20
N LYS A 2 23.80 -2.37 1.28
CA LYS A 2 23.15 -3.65 1.52
C LYS A 2 22.13 -3.43 2.64
N MET A 3 20.83 -3.62 2.37
CA MET A 3 19.75 -3.44 3.34
C MET A 3 20.02 -4.22 4.64
N ALA A 4 19.60 -3.66 5.79
CA ALA A 4 19.77 -4.29 7.09
C ALA A 4 18.98 -5.61 7.25
N PHE A 5 17.89 -5.77 6.50
CA PHE A 5 17.12 -7.00 6.39
C PHE A 5 16.98 -7.44 4.93
N PRO A 6 17.00 -8.76 4.63
CA PRO A 6 16.60 -9.24 3.31
C PRO A 6 15.13 -8.87 3.07
N LEU A 7 14.82 -8.37 1.87
CA LEU A 7 13.44 -8.09 1.52
C LEU A 7 12.62 -9.38 1.56
N PRO A 8 11.36 -9.33 2.03
CA PRO A 8 10.45 -10.47 1.94
C PRO A 8 10.29 -10.92 0.49
N ASP A 9 10.05 -12.22 0.31
CA ASP A 9 9.75 -12.79 -1.02
C ASP A 9 8.45 -12.20 -1.60
N LYS A 10 7.55 -11.75 -0.72
CA LYS A 10 6.33 -11.04 -1.06
C LYS A 10 6.58 -9.53 -1.14
N PRO A 11 5.89 -8.80 -2.04
CA PRO A 11 5.87 -7.34 -2.03
C PRO A 11 5.59 -6.80 -0.63
N SER A 12 6.45 -5.91 -0.16
CA SER A 12 6.41 -5.39 1.21
C SER A 12 6.24 -3.88 1.23
N ILE A 13 5.33 -3.40 2.07
CA ILE A 13 4.98 -1.99 2.17
C ILE A 13 4.89 -1.53 3.64
N ALA A 14 5.41 -0.34 3.91
CA ALA A 14 5.07 0.41 5.12
C ALA A 14 4.29 1.66 4.74
N VAL A 15 3.24 1.95 5.51
CA VAL A 15 2.51 3.21 5.43
C VAL A 15 2.98 4.07 6.59
N LEU A 16 3.63 5.19 6.27
CA LEU A 16 4.06 6.17 7.26
C LEU A 16 2.86 7.01 7.73
N PRO A 17 2.91 7.56 8.96
CA PRO A 17 1.92 8.53 9.42
C PRO A 17 1.85 9.70 8.44
N PHE A 18 0.66 9.99 7.94
CA PHE A 18 0.44 11.12 7.08
C PHE A 18 0.66 12.42 7.86
N ASP A 19 1.27 13.41 7.22
CA ASP A 19 1.50 14.72 7.83
C ASP A 19 0.20 15.51 7.92
N ASN A 20 -0.06 16.13 9.07
CA ASN A 20 -1.12 17.11 9.21
C ASN A 20 -0.64 18.50 8.77
N LEU A 21 -1.10 18.97 7.62
CA LEU A 21 -0.78 20.29 7.08
C LEU A 21 -1.84 21.35 7.41
N SER A 22 -2.84 21.00 8.24
CA SER A 22 -3.95 21.89 8.61
C SER A 22 -3.55 22.96 9.63
N GLY A 23 -2.37 22.83 10.26
CA GLY A 23 -1.86 23.75 11.27
C GLY A 23 -2.52 23.64 12.64
N ASP A 24 -3.44 22.68 12.80
CA ASP A 24 -4.19 22.44 14.02
C ASP A 24 -3.91 21.01 14.53
N PRO A 25 -3.16 20.84 15.64
CA PRO A 25 -2.86 19.54 16.22
C PRO A 25 -4.09 18.75 16.65
N GLU A 26 -5.23 19.40 16.93
CA GLU A 26 -6.48 18.70 17.23
C GLU A 26 -7.00 17.90 16.03
N GLN A 27 -6.46 18.13 14.83
CA GLN A 27 -6.82 17.43 13.60
C GLN A 27 -5.87 16.28 13.25
N ASP A 28 -4.85 16.01 14.07
CA ASP A 28 -3.91 14.90 13.86
C ASP A 28 -4.60 13.53 13.77
N TYR A 29 -5.72 13.34 14.47
CA TYR A 29 -6.48 12.10 14.42
C TYR A 29 -7.00 11.78 13.00
N ILE A 30 -7.21 12.80 12.16
CA ILE A 30 -7.66 12.62 10.77
C ILE A 30 -6.52 11.99 9.97
N ALA A 31 -5.32 12.55 10.06
CA ALA A 31 -4.15 12.03 9.36
C ALA A 31 -3.74 10.64 9.87
N ASP A 32 -3.77 10.44 11.19
CA ASP A 32 -3.52 9.14 11.82
C ASP A 32 -4.57 8.09 11.42
N GLY A 33 -5.84 8.48 11.38
CA GLY A 33 -6.95 7.61 11.02
C GLY A 33 -6.95 7.21 9.54
N ILE A 34 -6.53 8.12 8.66
CA ILE A 34 -6.31 7.82 7.22
C ILE A 34 -5.18 6.81 7.06
N SER A 35 -4.05 7.04 7.72
CA SER A 35 -2.89 6.14 7.68
C SER A 35 -3.27 4.73 8.15
N ASP A 36 -4.00 4.65 9.28
CA ASP A 36 -4.45 3.38 9.85
C ASP A 36 -5.47 2.64 8.98
N ASN A 37 -6.39 3.37 8.33
CA ASN A 37 -7.33 2.79 7.39
C ASN A 37 -6.61 2.19 6.18
N ILE A 38 -5.61 2.89 5.63
CA ILE A 38 -4.85 2.38 4.49
C ILE A 38 -4.05 1.13 4.90
N ILE A 39 -3.40 1.13 6.07
CA ILE A 39 -2.71 -0.05 6.61
C ILE A 39 -3.67 -1.24 6.69
N THR A 40 -4.85 -1.01 7.28
CA THR A 40 -5.89 -2.02 7.44
C THR A 40 -6.34 -2.57 6.09
N ALA A 41 -6.64 -1.69 5.14
CA ALA A 41 -7.14 -2.08 3.82
C ALA A 41 -6.10 -2.85 3.00
N LEU A 42 -4.85 -2.41 3.02
CA LEU A 42 -3.75 -3.10 2.34
C LEU A 42 -3.42 -4.46 3.00
N SER A 43 -3.64 -4.60 4.31
CA SER A 43 -3.40 -5.86 5.04
C SER A 43 -4.35 -6.99 4.62
N TYR A 44 -5.49 -6.67 3.99
CA TYR A 44 -6.39 -7.68 3.44
C TYR A 44 -5.88 -8.33 2.15
N ILE A 45 -4.80 -7.82 1.54
CA ILE A 45 -4.23 -8.36 0.31
C ILE A 45 -3.27 -9.52 0.65
N PRO A 46 -3.62 -10.79 0.36
CA PRO A 46 -2.88 -11.97 0.87
C PRO A 46 -1.42 -12.09 0.40
N GLU A 47 -1.11 -11.45 -0.73
CA GLU A 47 0.20 -11.47 -1.37
C GLU A 47 1.07 -10.28 -0.97
N MET A 48 0.60 -9.41 -0.07
CA MET A 48 1.35 -8.24 0.39
C MET A 48 1.73 -8.35 1.86
N PHE A 49 2.99 -8.05 2.17
CA PHE A 49 3.47 -7.90 3.54
C PHE A 49 3.35 -6.44 3.97
N VAL A 50 2.44 -6.15 4.90
CA VAL A 50 2.20 -4.79 5.39
C VAL A 50 2.79 -4.64 6.80
N ILE A 51 3.58 -3.59 7.01
CA ILE A 51 4.13 -3.29 8.33
C ILE A 51 3.03 -2.85 9.29
N ALA A 52 3.09 -3.39 10.51
CA ALA A 52 2.16 -3.04 11.57
C ALA A 52 2.22 -1.55 11.90
N ARG A 53 1.04 -0.97 12.15
CA ARG A 53 0.85 0.44 12.51
C ARG A 53 1.85 0.96 13.54
N ASN A 54 2.01 0.25 14.67
CA ASN A 54 2.88 0.71 15.76
C ASN A 54 4.34 0.87 15.34
N SER A 55 4.83 0.03 14.42
CA SER A 55 6.18 0.13 13.88
C SER A 55 6.32 1.37 13.00
N SER A 56 5.39 1.60 12.07
CA SER A 56 5.40 2.79 11.21
C SER A 56 5.22 4.09 11.99
N PHE A 57 4.39 4.08 13.03
CA PHE A 57 4.08 5.27 13.81
C PHE A 57 5.24 5.76 14.69
N THR A 58 6.31 4.96 14.84
CA THR A 58 7.56 5.42 15.48
C THR A 58 8.24 6.55 14.71
N TYR A 59 7.91 6.74 13.44
CA TYR A 59 8.43 7.81 12.57
C TYR A 59 7.57 9.08 12.57
N LYS A 60 6.45 9.12 13.31
CA LYS A 60 5.58 10.30 13.37
C LYS A 60 6.35 11.53 13.85
N GLY A 61 6.21 12.65 13.14
CA GLY A 61 6.83 13.92 13.48
C GLY A 61 8.36 13.95 13.35
N LYS A 62 8.96 12.95 12.67
CA LYS A 62 10.40 12.88 12.44
C LYS A 62 10.70 13.09 10.96
N PRO A 63 11.68 13.92 10.60
CA PRO A 63 12.20 13.93 9.25
C PRO A 63 12.97 12.63 9.02
N VAL A 64 12.44 11.77 8.15
CA VAL A 64 13.03 10.46 7.87
C VAL A 64 13.27 10.31 6.38
N LYS A 65 14.41 9.72 6.02
CA LYS A 65 14.66 9.35 4.63
C LYS A 65 13.98 8.02 4.36
N VAL A 66 13.26 7.93 3.24
CA VAL A 66 12.54 6.72 2.80
C VAL A 66 13.45 5.49 2.78
N GLN A 67 14.71 5.64 2.36
CA GLN A 67 15.71 4.57 2.34
C GLN A 67 16.00 4.04 3.75
N GLN A 68 16.15 4.92 4.73
CA GLN A 68 16.41 4.53 6.11
C GLN A 68 15.22 3.76 6.70
N VAL A 69 13.99 4.24 6.47
CA VAL A 69 12.77 3.55 6.92
C VAL A 69 12.66 2.16 6.29
N SER A 70 12.95 2.07 4.98
CA SER A 70 12.96 0.81 4.24
C SER A 70 13.96 -0.19 4.81
N GLU A 71 15.17 0.26 5.15
CA GLU A 71 16.21 -0.56 5.76
C GLU A 71 15.84 -1.03 7.16
N GLU A 72 15.32 -0.12 8.01
CA GLU A 72 14.94 -0.42 9.39
C GLU A 72 13.73 -1.35 9.49
N LEU A 73 12.74 -1.19 8.60
CA LEU A 73 11.52 -1.99 8.59
C LEU A 73 11.60 -3.23 7.68
N GLY A 74 12.62 -3.33 6.82
CA GLY A 74 12.76 -4.42 5.86
C GLY A 74 11.69 -4.41 4.76
N VAL A 75 11.29 -3.24 4.28
CA VAL A 75 10.25 -3.10 3.24
C VAL A 75 10.78 -2.47 1.97
N ARG A 76 10.20 -2.84 0.82
CA ARG A 76 10.58 -2.25 -0.47
C ARG A 76 9.84 -0.95 -0.77
N TYR A 77 8.56 -0.93 -0.46
CA TYR A 77 7.68 0.18 -0.81
C TYR A 77 7.34 0.99 0.44
N ILE A 78 7.33 2.30 0.29
CA ILE A 78 6.88 3.22 1.33
C ILE A 78 5.74 4.04 0.77
N LEU A 79 4.65 4.11 1.53
CA LEU A 79 3.56 5.05 1.31
C LEU A 79 3.68 6.18 2.31
N GLU A 80 3.78 7.40 1.81
CA GLU A 80 3.73 8.62 2.60
C GLU A 80 2.69 9.58 2.03
N GLY A 81 2.35 10.60 2.81
CA GLY A 81 1.33 11.54 2.39
C GLY A 81 1.07 12.62 3.41
N SER A 82 0.12 13.48 3.04
CA SER A 82 -0.26 14.64 3.84
C SER A 82 -1.76 14.87 3.77
N VAL A 83 -2.32 15.38 4.85
CA VAL A 83 -3.73 15.73 4.98
C VAL A 83 -3.84 17.22 5.29
N LEU A 84 -4.68 17.91 4.53
CA LEU A 84 -5.04 19.29 4.76
C LEU A 84 -6.56 19.38 4.87
N LYS A 85 -7.06 19.75 6.03
CA LYS A 85 -8.48 20.06 6.24
C LYS A 85 -8.66 21.56 6.34
N SER A 86 -9.66 22.08 5.63
CA SER A 86 -10.03 23.49 5.66
C SER A 86 -11.55 23.60 5.61
N GLY A 87 -12.16 24.01 6.72
CA GLY A 87 -13.61 23.95 6.90
C GLY A 87 -14.13 22.53 6.69
N ASP A 88 -15.05 22.38 5.74
CA ASP A 88 -15.68 21.11 5.35
C ASP A 88 -14.95 20.39 4.22
N LYS A 89 -13.78 20.85 3.79
CA LYS A 89 -12.99 20.20 2.74
C LYS A 89 -11.78 19.49 3.32
N VAL A 90 -11.49 18.33 2.74
CA VAL A 90 -10.27 17.57 3.01
C VAL A 90 -9.53 17.35 1.70
N ARG A 91 -8.23 17.62 1.73
CA ARG A 91 -7.29 17.29 0.68
C ARG A 91 -6.29 16.28 1.22
N ILE A 92 -6.11 15.19 0.49
CA ILE A 92 -5.12 14.16 0.78
C ILE A 92 -4.14 14.10 -0.39
N THR A 93 -2.86 14.19 -0.10
CA THR A 93 -1.79 13.84 -1.05
C THR A 93 -1.21 12.51 -0.60
N ALA A 94 -1.05 11.56 -1.51
CA ALA A 94 -0.45 10.26 -1.22
C ALA A 94 0.60 9.93 -2.27
N GLN A 95 1.68 9.29 -1.84
CA GLN A 95 2.85 9.00 -2.65
C GLN A 95 3.40 7.62 -2.33
N LEU A 96 3.49 6.77 -3.35
CA LEU A 96 4.08 5.44 -3.26
C LEU A 96 5.48 5.48 -3.85
N ILE A 97 6.48 5.05 -3.07
CA ILE A 97 7.90 5.18 -3.40
C ILE A 97 8.54 3.79 -3.41
N ASP A 98 9.36 3.51 -4.44
CA ASP A 98 10.28 2.37 -4.44
C ASP A 98 11.56 2.78 -3.70
N ALA A 99 11.71 2.33 -2.45
CA ALA A 99 12.81 2.75 -1.59
C ALA A 99 14.19 2.29 -2.12
N LEU A 100 14.24 1.26 -2.97
CA LEU A 100 15.50 0.81 -3.58
C LEU A 100 16.03 1.81 -4.60
N THR A 101 15.13 2.47 -5.33
CA THR A 101 15.49 3.42 -6.39
C THR A 101 15.34 4.87 -5.95
N GLY A 102 14.59 5.12 -4.87
CA GLY A 102 14.16 6.46 -4.43
C GLY A 102 13.11 7.08 -5.34
N GLY A 103 12.58 6.35 -6.34
CA GLY A 103 11.63 6.88 -7.31
C GLY A 103 10.19 6.78 -6.86
N HIS A 104 9.40 7.82 -7.15
CA HIS A 104 7.94 7.77 -7.02
C HIS A 104 7.36 6.81 -8.07
N ILE A 105 6.66 5.79 -7.59
CA ILE A 105 5.88 4.86 -8.42
C ILE A 105 4.55 5.50 -8.81
N TRP A 106 3.92 6.17 -7.84
CA TRP A 106 2.62 6.81 -7.98
C TRP A 106 2.55 7.99 -7.01
N SER A 107 1.90 9.06 -7.44
CA SER A 107 1.56 10.19 -6.59
C SER A 107 0.26 10.78 -7.10
N GLU A 108 -0.67 11.02 -6.17
CA GLU A 108 -1.95 11.62 -6.51
C GLU A 108 -2.46 12.51 -5.38
N ARG A 109 -3.32 13.44 -5.76
CA ARG A 109 -3.98 14.39 -4.86
C ARG A 109 -5.49 14.24 -4.99
N PHE A 110 -6.13 14.01 -3.85
CA PHE A 110 -7.56 13.86 -3.71
C PHE A 110 -8.10 15.06 -2.95
N GLU A 111 -9.24 15.60 -3.39
CA GLU A 111 -9.93 16.70 -2.70
C GLU A 111 -11.43 16.45 -2.75
N ARG A 112 -12.05 16.44 -1.57
CA ARG A 112 -13.48 16.16 -1.37
C ARG A 112 -14.02 16.94 -0.16
N ASP A 113 -15.33 16.95 -0.03
CA ASP A 113 -15.98 17.33 1.22
C ASP A 113 -15.71 16.26 2.29
N LEU A 114 -15.61 16.68 3.55
CA LEU A 114 -15.35 15.81 4.71
C LEU A 114 -16.40 14.70 4.84
N LYS A 115 -17.65 14.98 4.47
CA LYS A 115 -18.74 13.98 4.45
C LYS A 115 -18.48 12.81 3.50
N ASP A 116 -17.64 13.00 2.49
CA ASP A 116 -17.27 12.01 1.48
C ASP A 116 -15.88 11.41 1.75
N LEU A 117 -15.30 11.64 2.94
CA LEU A 117 -13.96 11.16 3.31
C LEU A 117 -13.81 9.64 3.13
N PHE A 118 -14.81 8.85 3.54
CA PHE A 118 -14.74 7.39 3.40
C PHE A 118 -14.67 6.94 1.94
N LYS A 119 -15.46 7.56 1.04
CA LYS A 119 -15.38 7.26 -0.40
C LYS A 119 -14.01 7.63 -0.96
N MET A 120 -13.46 8.76 -0.52
CA MET A 120 -12.10 9.18 -0.90
C MET A 120 -11.04 8.17 -0.43
N LEU A 121 -11.21 7.57 0.75
CA LEU A 121 -10.30 6.54 1.26
C LEU A 121 -10.36 5.24 0.45
N ASP A 122 -11.56 4.84 0.02
CA ASP A 122 -11.73 3.70 -0.89
C ASP A 122 -11.02 3.96 -2.24
N GLU A 123 -11.18 5.16 -2.81
CA GLU A 123 -10.51 5.59 -4.04
C GLU A 123 -8.97 5.55 -3.90
N ILE A 124 -8.43 6.09 -2.79
CA ILE A 124 -6.99 6.09 -2.50
C ILE A 124 -6.45 4.66 -2.40
N THR A 125 -7.13 3.81 -1.63
CA THR A 125 -6.73 2.42 -1.42
C THR A 125 -6.69 1.64 -2.73
N LEU A 126 -7.72 1.83 -3.58
CA LEU A 126 -7.78 1.21 -4.90
C LEU A 126 -6.63 1.70 -5.79
N ALA A 127 -6.38 3.01 -5.83
CA ALA A 127 -5.30 3.60 -6.63
C ALA A 127 -3.91 3.07 -6.22
N ILE A 128 -3.66 2.94 -4.91
CA ILE A 128 -2.42 2.36 -4.38
C ILE A 128 -2.29 0.89 -4.80
N THR A 129 -3.35 0.11 -4.64
CA THR A 129 -3.37 -1.32 -4.97
C THR A 129 -3.09 -1.56 -6.46
N VAL A 130 -3.74 -0.79 -7.33
CA VAL A 130 -3.52 -0.85 -8.78
C VAL A 130 -2.08 -0.47 -9.14
N SER A 131 -1.55 0.60 -8.54
CA SER A 131 -0.19 1.06 -8.80
C SER A 131 0.86 0.02 -8.40
N LEU A 132 0.66 -0.65 -7.27
CA LEU A 132 1.50 -1.77 -6.83
C LEU A 132 1.41 -2.94 -7.81
N GLN A 133 0.20 -3.37 -8.20
CA GLN A 133 0.01 -4.48 -9.14
C GLN A 133 0.66 -4.20 -10.49
N VAL A 134 0.56 -2.99 -11.04
CA VAL A 134 1.22 -2.63 -12.31
C VAL A 134 2.74 -2.78 -12.20
N LYS A 135 3.36 -2.31 -11.11
CA LYS A 135 4.81 -2.48 -10.90
C LYS A 135 5.22 -3.94 -10.72
N LEU A 136 4.39 -4.74 -10.05
CA LEU A 136 4.67 -6.15 -9.82
C LEU A 136 4.51 -7.01 -11.07
N THR A 137 3.56 -6.67 -11.93
CA THR A 137 3.29 -7.36 -13.21
C THR A 137 4.30 -7.02 -14.31
N HIS A 138 4.84 -5.80 -14.31
CA HIS A 138 5.82 -5.36 -15.32
C HIS A 138 7.29 -5.47 -14.84
N GLY A 139 7.51 -5.57 -13.53
CA GLY A 139 8.80 -5.96 -12.95
C GLY A 139 8.97 -7.48 -12.95
N GLY A 140 10.20 -7.99 -12.98
CA GLY A 140 10.51 -9.43 -13.02
C GLY A 140 9.96 -10.29 -11.87
N GLN A 141 9.13 -9.73 -10.98
CA GLN A 141 8.42 -10.37 -9.87
C GLN A 141 7.03 -10.93 -10.24
N ALA A 142 6.52 -10.67 -11.45
CA ALA A 142 5.26 -11.23 -11.95
C ALA A 142 5.18 -12.77 -11.84
N ARG A 143 6.35 -13.43 -11.93
CA ARG A 143 6.48 -14.89 -11.83
C ARG A 143 6.13 -15.49 -10.46
N MET A 144 6.10 -14.69 -9.39
CA MET A 144 5.71 -15.18 -8.05
C MET A 144 4.24 -14.94 -7.71
N TRP A 145 3.62 -13.89 -8.27
CA TRP A 145 2.20 -13.59 -8.08
C TRP A 145 1.30 -14.51 -8.91
N PHE A 146 1.73 -14.86 -10.13
CA PHE A 146 1.08 -15.90 -10.92
C PHE A 146 1.82 -17.22 -10.72
N GLY A 147 1.58 -17.87 -9.58
CA GLY A 147 2.12 -19.20 -9.30
C GLY A 147 1.92 -20.16 -10.48
N SER A 148 2.99 -20.92 -10.76
CA SER A 148 3.11 -21.98 -11.76
C SER A 148 1.82 -22.81 -11.94
N GLY A 149 1.05 -22.48 -12.98
CA GLY A 149 -0.22 -23.15 -13.29
C GLY A 149 -1.18 -22.39 -14.22
N VAL A 150 -0.81 -21.26 -14.80
CA VAL A 150 -1.67 -20.56 -15.77
C VAL A 150 -1.47 -21.20 -17.15
N GLN A 151 -2.39 -22.10 -17.53
CA GLN A 151 -2.57 -22.47 -18.93
C GLN A 151 -3.11 -21.27 -19.68
N ASP A 152 -2.33 -20.89 -20.69
CA ASP A 152 -2.57 -20.01 -21.81
C ASP A 152 -4.06 -19.67 -22.08
N ASN A 153 -4.48 -18.47 -21.69
CA ASN A 153 -5.63 -17.84 -22.33
C ASN A 153 -5.45 -16.31 -22.32
N THR A 154 -4.46 -15.86 -23.07
CA THR A 154 -4.18 -14.44 -23.32
C THR A 154 -5.12 -13.93 -24.40
N LEU A 155 -6.15 -13.14 -24.05
CA LEU A 155 -6.90 -12.35 -25.04
C LEU A 155 -6.34 -10.94 -25.11
N SER A 156 -5.70 -10.63 -26.24
CA SER A 156 -5.22 -9.30 -26.60
C SER A 156 -6.37 -8.44 -27.14
N ILE A 157 -6.43 -7.16 -26.78
CA ILE A 157 -7.31 -6.19 -27.44
C ILE A 157 -6.44 -5.13 -28.11
N THR A 158 -6.51 -5.07 -29.45
CA THR A 158 -5.92 -4.02 -30.29
C THR A 158 -6.97 -2.95 -30.55
N THR A 159 -6.64 -1.69 -30.31
CA THR A 159 -7.53 -0.53 -30.52
C THR A 159 -7.49 -0.07 -31.99
N ARG A 160 -8.65 0.11 -32.63
CA ARG A 160 -8.79 0.91 -33.86
C ARG A 160 -9.47 2.23 -33.53
N ILE A 161 -8.88 3.32 -34.02
CA ILE A 161 -9.25 4.71 -33.78
C ILE A 161 -10.28 5.15 -34.81
N GLU A 162 -11.36 5.80 -34.37
CA GLU A 162 -11.97 6.96 -35.03
C GLU A 162 -12.92 7.68 -34.07
N GLY A 163 -12.73 8.99 -33.89
CA GLY A 163 -13.75 9.93 -33.40
C GLY A 163 -14.18 9.86 -31.93
N GLU A 164 -13.74 10.86 -31.16
CA GLU A 164 -14.38 11.39 -29.94
C GLU A 164 -14.33 10.64 -28.60
N ARG A 165 -13.78 11.38 -27.61
CA ARG A 165 -13.86 11.28 -26.14
C ARG A 165 -13.16 10.09 -25.46
N ILE A 166 -11.92 10.39 -25.05
CA ILE A 166 -11.17 9.77 -23.94
C ILE A 166 -12.05 9.31 -22.77
N SER A 167 -12.22 8.00 -22.61
CA SER A 167 -12.71 7.37 -21.38
C SER A 167 -11.51 7.01 -20.51
N LYS A 168 -11.49 7.49 -19.25
CA LYS A 168 -10.26 7.49 -18.44
C LYS A 168 -9.86 6.12 -17.91
N TYR A 169 -10.73 5.11 -17.86
CA TYR A 169 -10.38 3.69 -17.62
C TYR A 169 -11.54 2.76 -18.02
N PRO A 170 -11.52 2.06 -19.17
CA PRO A 170 -12.51 1.04 -19.49
C PRO A 170 -11.87 -0.36 -19.41
N PHE A 171 -11.89 -1.00 -18.25
CA PHE A 171 -11.68 -2.45 -18.19
C PHE A 171 -12.64 -3.09 -17.19
N GLN A 172 -13.59 -3.87 -17.72
CA GLN A 172 -14.32 -4.86 -16.95
C GLN A 172 -13.47 -6.12 -16.86
N PHE A 173 -13.12 -6.52 -15.64
CA PHE A 173 -12.60 -7.85 -15.35
C PHE A 173 -13.42 -8.51 -14.23
N PRO A 174 -13.56 -9.84 -14.29
CA PRO A 174 -14.53 -10.59 -13.49
C PRO A 174 -14.13 -10.63 -12.02
N ILE A 175 -14.97 -10.07 -11.15
CA ILE A 175 -15.04 -10.48 -9.73
C ILE A 175 -15.69 -11.86 -9.67
N ALA A 176 -14.93 -12.91 -9.96
CA ALA A 176 -15.39 -14.28 -9.79
C ALA A 176 -14.86 -14.86 -8.45
N ASN A 177 -15.72 -14.77 -7.43
CA ASN A 177 -15.84 -15.73 -6.32
C ASN A 177 -14.64 -15.97 -5.37
N THR A 178 -14.18 -14.95 -4.64
CA THR A 178 -13.34 -15.19 -3.44
C THR A 178 -14.04 -14.89 -2.10
N TYR A 179 -15.35 -14.62 -2.12
CA TYR A 179 -16.14 -14.33 -0.91
C TYR A 179 -16.83 -15.54 -0.26
N LYS A 180 -16.55 -16.79 -0.68
CA LYS A 180 -17.27 -17.97 -0.15
C LYS A 180 -16.44 -19.05 0.57
N ASP A 181 -15.10 -18.96 0.56
CA ASP A 181 -14.25 -20.04 1.11
C ASP A 181 -13.45 -19.69 2.38
N ILE A 182 -13.67 -18.52 2.98
CA ILE A 182 -12.97 -18.11 4.21
C ILE A 182 -13.45 -18.91 5.45
N ASN A 183 -14.49 -19.75 5.31
CA ASN A 183 -15.13 -20.43 6.46
C ASN A 183 -14.81 -21.93 6.62
N LYS A 184 -13.73 -22.47 6.02
CA LYS A 184 -13.42 -23.91 6.21
C LYS A 184 -11.99 -24.34 6.52
N LYS A 185 -10.99 -23.46 6.65
CA LYS A 185 -9.65 -23.89 7.07
C LYS A 185 -8.92 -22.86 7.95
N SER A 186 -9.42 -22.68 9.17
CA SER A 186 -8.68 -22.05 10.26
C SER A 186 -7.58 -23.01 10.74
N ALA A 187 -6.44 -23.03 10.04
CA ALA A 187 -5.25 -23.77 10.46
C ALA A 187 -4.16 -22.79 10.91
N PHE A 188 -4.08 -22.64 12.24
CA PHE A 188 -2.90 -22.33 13.05
C PHE A 188 -1.68 -21.71 12.37
N TYR A 189 -1.43 -20.42 12.64
CA TYR A 189 -0.06 -19.91 12.79
C TYR A 189 0.16 -19.53 14.25
N ARG A 190 0.84 -20.41 14.99
CA ARG A 190 1.41 -20.07 16.30
C ARG A 190 2.64 -19.20 16.07
N TYR A 191 2.61 -17.99 16.59
CA TYR A 191 3.78 -17.15 16.82
C TYR A 191 4.77 -17.90 17.72
N ARG A 192 6.00 -18.16 17.25
CA ARG A 192 7.10 -18.62 18.13
C ARG A 192 7.89 -17.39 18.60
N PRO A 193 7.95 -17.10 19.92
CA PRO A 193 8.84 -16.06 20.42
C PRO A 193 10.30 -16.51 20.35
N TYR A 194 11.18 -15.56 20.03
CA TYR A 194 12.63 -15.73 19.98
C TYR A 194 13.16 -15.95 21.41
N ASN A 195 13.68 -17.13 21.72
CA ASN A 195 14.34 -17.42 22.99
C ASN A 195 15.66 -16.64 23.08
N ARG A 196 15.80 -15.81 24.11
CA ARG A 196 17.08 -15.24 24.53
C ARG A 196 17.89 -16.36 25.18
N LEU A 197 19.07 -16.61 24.62
CA LEU A 197 20.08 -17.53 25.12
C LEU A 197 20.59 -17.03 26.49
N GLU A 198 20.49 -17.90 27.49
CA GLU A 198 21.30 -17.82 28.71
C GLU A 198 22.70 -18.37 28.44
N GLY A 199 23.71 -17.69 28.97
CA GLY A 199 24.98 -18.28 29.43
C GLY A 199 26.09 -18.46 28.40
N PHE A 200 27.08 -17.55 28.42
CA PHE A 200 28.49 -17.91 28.26
C PHE A 200 29.39 -16.98 29.10
N ALA A 201 30.18 -17.63 29.95
CA ALA A 201 31.37 -17.22 30.71
C ALA A 201 31.22 -16.19 31.84
#